data_AF-A0A939QRJ5-F1
#
_entry.id   AF-A0A939QRJ5-F1
#
_cell.length_a   1.000
_cell.length_b   1.000
_cell.length_c   1.000
_cell.angle_alpha   90.00
_cell.angle_beta   90.00
_cell.angle_gamma   90.00
#
_symmetry.space_group_name_H-M   'P 1'
#
loop_
_entity.id
_entity.type
_entity.pdbx_description
1 polymer ?
#
loop_
_entity_poly.entity_id
_entity_poly.type
_entity_poly.pdbx_seq_one_letter_code
_entity_poly.pdbx_strand_id
1 'polypeptide(L)'
;MKRLAVRAFAILGLLALLDITAASAQSPQDFVGNWTVEGGPLGACSINLSGQAMGGQLKATTYTCVGPMSFAWAWAPTGNGVTILGTNNFQIATLNVNRGVLTGRMNDGSLVTMKPASGQRIGAPQRQENAGNTRREKCYRRYDNDRCAEDVDVVPPRTGNGPIRAQALNMLNIRGKEDMKSEIIGRIEPGQCFLVEACRETQWGLRCRVPVGDSGQKGYVIKYFSDKTGDYIVFRNRCR
;
A
#
# COMPACT_ATOMS: atom_id res chain seq x y z
N MET A 1 51.63 -47.49 40.26
CA MET A 1 50.26 -47.02 39.92
C MET A 1 50.32 -45.53 39.60
N LYS A 2 50.15 -45.15 38.33
CA LYS A 2 50.24 -43.77 37.81
C LYS A 2 48.84 -43.12 37.90
N ARG A 3 48.72 -41.90 38.43
CA ARG A 3 47.51 -41.08 38.31
C ARG A 3 47.79 -39.92 37.36
N LEU A 4 47.06 -39.93 36.25
CA LEU A 4 47.05 -38.90 35.20
C LEU A 4 46.24 -37.68 35.65
N ALA A 5 46.77 -36.50 35.36
CA ALA A 5 46.06 -35.24 35.35
C ALA A 5 45.17 -35.15 34.10
N VAL A 6 43.91 -34.72 34.27
CA VAL A 6 43.00 -34.41 33.15
C VAL A 6 42.64 -32.93 33.22
N ARG A 7 42.94 -32.23 32.12
CA ARG A 7 42.75 -30.78 31.91
C ARG A 7 41.30 -30.46 31.59
N ALA A 8 40.84 -29.34 32.13
CA ALA A 8 39.58 -28.69 31.81
C ALA A 8 39.53 -28.18 30.36
N PHE A 9 38.40 -28.37 29.69
CA PHE A 9 38.03 -27.65 28.48
C PHE A 9 36.64 -27.03 28.69
N ALA A 10 36.59 -25.70 28.72
CA ALA A 10 35.37 -24.91 28.71
C ALA A 10 34.93 -24.72 27.26
N ILE A 11 33.67 -25.07 26.94
CA ILE A 11 33.05 -24.80 25.64
C ILE A 11 31.93 -23.79 25.88
N LEU A 12 32.15 -22.55 25.44
CA LEU A 12 31.13 -21.52 25.27
C LEU A 12 30.46 -21.74 23.90
N GLY A 13 29.14 -21.91 23.86
CA GLY A 13 28.36 -22.09 22.63
C GLY A 13 27.12 -21.20 22.59
N LEU A 14 27.24 -20.10 21.85
CA LEU A 14 26.22 -19.22 21.23
C LEU A 14 24.73 -19.47 21.53
N LEU A 15 24.10 -18.52 22.25
CA LEU A 15 22.65 -18.33 22.33
C LEU A 15 22.15 -17.63 21.06
N ALA A 16 21.40 -18.34 20.22
CA ALA A 16 20.66 -17.76 19.10
C ALA A 16 19.35 -17.11 19.60
N LEU A 17 19.29 -15.78 19.60
CA LEU A 17 18.06 -15.03 19.83
C LEU A 17 17.23 -15.05 18.53
N LEU A 18 16.13 -15.79 18.54
CA LEU A 18 15.09 -15.73 17.51
C LEU A 18 14.19 -14.53 17.79
N ASP A 19 14.35 -13.46 17.02
CA ASP A 19 13.43 -12.31 17.02
C ASP A 19 12.08 -12.72 16.40
N ILE A 20 11.14 -13.12 17.27
CA ILE A 20 9.74 -13.30 16.92
C ILE A 20 9.11 -11.91 16.80
N THR A 21 9.11 -11.35 15.60
CA THR A 21 8.37 -10.10 15.33
C THR A 21 6.87 -10.41 15.30
N ALA A 22 6.17 -10.04 16.36
CA ALA A 22 4.70 -10.11 16.42
C ALA A 22 4.10 -9.17 15.37
N ALA A 23 3.33 -9.72 14.42
CA ALA A 23 2.54 -8.94 13.49
C ALA A 23 1.55 -8.07 14.27
N SER A 24 1.62 -6.75 14.05
CA SER A 24 0.69 -5.81 14.68
C SER A 24 -0.68 -6.00 14.02
N ALA A 25 -1.64 -6.58 14.75
CA ALA A 25 -3.02 -6.66 14.30
C ALA A 25 -3.57 -5.24 14.13
N GLN A 26 -4.15 -4.94 12.97
CA GLN A 26 -4.82 -3.65 12.73
C GLN A 26 -6.04 -3.53 13.64
N SER A 27 -6.28 -2.33 14.16
CA SER A 27 -7.42 -2.13 15.05
C SER A 27 -8.70 -2.13 14.21
N PRO A 28 -9.83 -2.67 14.69
CA PRO A 28 -11.09 -2.56 13.97
C PRO A 28 -11.41 -1.11 13.57
N GLN A 29 -11.00 -0.12 14.37
CA GLN A 29 -11.27 1.28 14.09
C GLN A 29 -10.58 1.81 12.83
N ASP A 30 -9.52 1.15 12.36
CA ASP A 30 -8.86 1.51 11.11
C ASP A 30 -9.80 1.33 9.91
N PHE A 31 -10.78 0.44 10.01
CA PHE A 31 -11.72 0.09 8.94
C PHE A 31 -13.04 0.85 8.99
N VAL A 32 -13.33 1.58 10.07
CA VAL A 32 -14.64 2.22 10.30
C VAL A 32 -14.86 3.47 9.45
N GLY A 33 -15.86 3.40 8.58
CA GLY A 33 -16.35 4.53 7.78
C GLY A 33 -16.97 4.10 6.46
N ASN A 34 -17.05 5.02 5.50
CA ASN A 34 -17.73 4.80 4.23
C ASN A 34 -16.77 4.29 3.15
N TRP A 35 -17.24 3.32 2.37
CA TRP A 35 -16.49 2.65 1.33
C TRP A 35 -17.28 2.61 0.04
N THR A 36 -16.60 2.84 -1.08
CA THR A 36 -17.10 2.54 -2.42
C THR A 36 -16.66 1.15 -2.80
N VAL A 37 -17.61 0.28 -3.12
CA VAL A 37 -17.41 -1.10 -3.56
C VAL A 37 -17.39 -1.13 -5.08
N GLU A 38 -16.38 -1.75 -5.67
CA GLU A 38 -16.22 -1.93 -7.11
C GLU A 38 -15.83 -3.39 -7.42
N GLY A 39 -16.32 -3.92 -8.55
CA GLY A 39 -16.04 -5.28 -9.01
C GLY A 39 -17.14 -6.30 -8.67
N GLY A 40 -16.93 -7.55 -9.08
CA GLY A 40 -17.91 -8.63 -8.96
C GLY A 40 -19.14 -8.48 -9.89
N PRO A 41 -20.14 -9.38 -9.80
CA PRO A 41 -21.40 -9.27 -10.55
C PRO A 41 -22.32 -8.14 -10.03
N LEU A 42 -21.81 -7.26 -9.16
CA LEU A 42 -22.61 -6.42 -8.27
C LEU A 42 -22.70 -4.94 -8.68
N GLY A 43 -21.88 -4.48 -9.64
CA GLY A 43 -21.80 -3.05 -9.98
C GLY A 43 -21.22 -2.19 -8.83
N ALA A 44 -21.04 -0.89 -9.10
CA ALA A 44 -20.53 0.04 -8.10
C ALA A 44 -21.61 0.34 -7.04
N CYS A 45 -21.31 0.11 -5.76
CA CYS A 45 -22.19 0.45 -4.63
C CYS A 45 -21.39 1.04 -3.46
N SER A 46 -22.04 1.38 -2.34
CA SER A 46 -21.33 1.82 -1.15
C SER A 46 -21.72 1.05 0.11
N ILE A 47 -20.78 0.95 1.05
CA ILE A 47 -20.96 0.27 2.33
C ILE A 47 -20.33 1.10 3.44
N ASN A 48 -21.04 1.25 4.55
CA ASN A 48 -20.53 1.83 5.78
C ASN A 48 -20.16 0.72 6.75
N LEU A 49 -18.91 0.70 7.19
CA LEU A 49 -18.42 -0.17 8.26
C LEU A 49 -18.47 0.64 9.56
N SER A 50 -19.36 0.26 10.49
CA SER A 50 -19.52 0.96 11.76
C SER A 50 -18.67 0.33 12.85
N GLY A 51 -18.12 1.17 13.74
CA GLY A 51 -17.46 0.74 14.98
C GLY A 51 -18.44 0.33 16.07
N GLN A 52 -19.75 0.48 15.85
CA GLN A 52 -20.79 0.05 16.78
C GLN A 52 -21.13 -1.43 16.55
N ALA A 53 -21.12 -2.21 17.63
CA ALA A 53 -21.54 -3.59 17.60
C ALA A 53 -23.08 -3.71 17.69
N MET A 54 -23.63 -4.68 16.97
CA MET A 54 -25.02 -5.09 17.03
C MET A 54 -25.06 -6.62 17.10
N GLY A 55 -25.62 -7.19 18.17
CA GLY A 55 -25.63 -8.65 18.36
C GLY A 55 -24.24 -9.28 18.51
N GLY A 56 -23.26 -8.55 19.03
CA GLY A 56 -21.88 -9.04 19.22
C GLY A 56 -20.97 -8.97 17.99
N GLN A 57 -21.47 -8.43 16.86
CA GLN A 57 -20.70 -8.23 15.62
C GLN A 57 -20.66 -6.75 15.24
N LEU A 58 -19.61 -6.28 14.58
CA LEU A 58 -19.55 -4.89 14.10
C LEU A 58 -20.49 -4.70 12.92
N LYS A 59 -21.28 -3.62 12.95
CA LYS A 59 -22.36 -3.40 11.98
C LYS A 59 -21.81 -2.95 10.62
N ALA A 60 -22.35 -3.52 9.54
CA ALA A 60 -22.19 -3.02 8.17
C ALA A 60 -23.54 -2.51 7.63
N THR A 61 -23.53 -1.43 6.86
CA THR A 61 -24.74 -0.87 6.22
C THR A 61 -24.46 -0.64 4.75
N THR A 62 -25.27 -1.20 3.86
CA THR A 62 -25.07 -1.13 2.41
C THR A 62 -26.02 -0.12 1.78
N TYR A 63 -25.58 0.53 0.72
CA TYR A 63 -26.37 1.45 -0.09
C TYR A 63 -26.21 1.09 -1.55
N THR A 64 -27.35 0.93 -2.23
CA THR A 64 -27.43 0.58 -3.67
C THR A 64 -26.66 -0.68 -4.08
N CYS A 65 -26.27 -1.54 -3.13
CA CYS A 65 -25.61 -2.81 -3.42
C CYS A 65 -26.64 -3.83 -3.91
N VAL A 66 -26.26 -4.62 -4.92
CA VAL A 66 -27.04 -5.78 -5.40
C VAL A 66 -26.28 -7.08 -5.12
N GLY A 67 -26.92 -8.22 -5.37
CA GLY A 67 -26.35 -9.57 -5.15
C GLY A 67 -25.94 -9.83 -3.68
N PRO A 68 -24.96 -10.70 -3.41
CA PRO A 68 -24.58 -11.06 -2.04
C PRO A 68 -24.23 -9.87 -1.13
N MET A 69 -23.65 -8.79 -1.68
CA MET A 69 -23.30 -7.60 -0.90
C MET A 69 -24.53 -6.82 -0.43
N SER A 70 -25.70 -6.96 -1.07
CA SER A 70 -26.95 -6.35 -0.57
C SER A 70 -27.37 -6.89 0.80
N PHE A 71 -26.92 -8.10 1.16
CA PHE A 71 -27.20 -8.76 2.43
C PHE A 71 -26.12 -8.54 3.50
N ALA A 72 -25.09 -7.73 3.22
CA ALA A 72 -24.05 -7.45 4.21
C ALA A 72 -24.65 -6.62 5.36
N TRP A 73 -24.62 -7.18 6.56
CA TRP A 73 -25.15 -6.56 7.79
C TRP A 73 -24.10 -6.46 8.89
N ALA A 74 -23.02 -7.24 8.78
CA ALA A 74 -21.95 -7.28 9.75
C ALA A 74 -20.57 -7.36 9.08
N TRP A 75 -19.54 -7.01 9.83
CA TRP A 75 -18.15 -7.20 9.43
C TRP A 75 -17.29 -7.52 10.66
N ALA A 76 -16.13 -8.12 10.40
CA ALA A 76 -15.13 -8.39 11.43
C ALA A 76 -13.73 -8.04 10.91
N PRO A 77 -12.86 -7.43 11.73
CA PRO A 77 -11.47 -7.25 11.36
C PRO A 77 -10.78 -8.61 11.24
N THR A 78 -9.89 -8.73 10.27
CA THR A 78 -8.92 -9.82 10.15
C THR A 78 -7.53 -9.22 10.25
N GLY A 79 -6.49 -10.04 10.51
CA GLY A 79 -5.15 -9.53 10.86
C GLY A 79 -4.62 -8.39 9.99
N ASN A 80 -4.90 -8.42 8.67
CA ASN A 80 -4.56 -7.35 7.73
C ASN A 80 -5.76 -6.94 6.84
N GLY A 81 -6.98 -6.93 7.38
CA GLY A 81 -8.15 -6.75 6.54
C GLY A 81 -9.49 -6.82 7.26
N VAL A 82 -10.53 -7.15 6.50
CA VAL A 82 -11.90 -7.35 7.01
C VAL A 82 -12.55 -8.55 6.35
N THR A 83 -13.47 -9.18 7.08
CA THR A 83 -14.45 -10.12 6.54
C THR A 83 -15.82 -9.47 6.58
N ILE A 84 -16.53 -9.48 5.46
CA ILE A 84 -17.91 -9.00 5.34
C ILE A 84 -18.86 -10.18 5.50
N LEU A 85 -19.88 -10.00 6.34
CA LEU A 85 -20.81 -11.03 6.77
C LEU A 85 -22.26 -10.69 6.40
N GLY A 86 -22.94 -11.67 5.84
CA GLY A 86 -24.37 -11.72 5.60
C GLY A 86 -25.12 -12.41 6.75
N THR A 87 -26.45 -12.44 6.68
CA THR A 87 -27.31 -13.02 7.72
C THR A 87 -26.85 -14.43 8.09
N ASN A 88 -26.98 -14.82 9.36
CA ASN A 88 -26.49 -16.11 9.90
C ASN A 88 -24.97 -16.29 9.79
N ASN A 89 -24.20 -15.21 9.86
CA ASN A 89 -22.73 -15.20 9.73
C ASN A 89 -22.22 -15.80 8.39
N PHE A 90 -23.04 -15.74 7.34
CA PHE A 90 -22.63 -16.18 6.03
C PHE A 90 -21.49 -15.29 5.51
N GLN A 91 -20.34 -15.87 5.18
CA GLN A 91 -19.21 -15.10 4.67
C GLN A 91 -19.49 -14.62 3.23
N ILE A 92 -19.56 -13.30 3.06
CA ILE A 92 -19.75 -12.67 1.73
C ILE A 92 -18.40 -12.44 1.06
N ALA A 93 -17.43 -11.88 1.78
CA ALA A 93 -16.10 -11.59 1.24
C ALA A 93 -15.03 -11.51 2.35
N THR A 94 -13.79 -11.82 2.00
CA THR A 94 -12.61 -11.53 2.83
C THR A 94 -11.67 -10.65 2.04
N LEU A 95 -11.35 -9.49 2.61
CA LEU A 95 -10.63 -8.41 1.95
C LEU A 95 -9.41 -8.05 2.77
N ASN A 96 -8.27 -7.91 2.10
CA ASN A 96 -7.03 -7.49 2.74
C ASN A 96 -6.66 -6.09 2.29
N VAL A 97 -5.95 -5.37 3.16
CA VAL A 97 -5.39 -4.08 2.83
C VAL A 97 -4.33 -4.25 1.75
N ASN A 98 -4.53 -3.52 0.65
CA ASN A 98 -3.58 -3.42 -0.45
C ASN A 98 -3.55 -1.96 -0.92
N ARG A 99 -2.45 -1.25 -0.64
CA ARG A 99 -2.22 0.13 -1.13
C ARG A 99 -3.36 1.11 -0.81
N GLY A 100 -3.87 1.07 0.43
CA GLY A 100 -4.91 1.99 0.91
C GLY A 100 -6.33 1.66 0.46
N VAL A 101 -6.53 0.54 -0.22
CA VAL A 101 -7.85 -0.03 -0.54
C VAL A 101 -7.94 -1.43 0.07
N LEU A 102 -9.17 -1.93 0.24
CA LEU A 102 -9.40 -3.32 0.60
C LEU A 102 -9.63 -4.11 -0.68
N THR A 103 -8.92 -5.21 -0.88
CA THR A 103 -9.07 -6.05 -2.07
C THR A 103 -9.19 -7.51 -1.66
N GLY A 104 -10.05 -8.25 -2.33
CA GLY A 104 -10.19 -9.68 -2.09
C GLY A 104 -11.16 -10.35 -3.02
N ARG A 105 -11.69 -11.49 -2.55
CA ARG A 105 -12.66 -12.29 -3.29
C ARG A 105 -13.95 -12.42 -2.51
N MET A 106 -15.05 -12.44 -3.25
CA MET A 106 -16.34 -12.89 -2.75
C MET A 106 -16.38 -14.41 -2.64
N ASN A 107 -17.40 -14.92 -1.97
CA ASN A 107 -17.70 -16.35 -1.85
C ASN A 107 -17.88 -17.08 -3.20
N ASP A 108 -18.32 -16.38 -4.25
CA ASP A 108 -18.44 -16.88 -5.62
C ASP A 108 -17.11 -16.85 -6.40
N GLY A 109 -16.02 -16.40 -5.77
CA GLY A 109 -14.69 -16.28 -6.36
C GLY A 109 -14.45 -14.99 -7.15
N SER A 110 -15.46 -14.14 -7.32
CA SER A 110 -15.33 -12.87 -8.02
C SER A 110 -14.47 -11.87 -7.23
N LEU A 111 -13.75 -11.00 -7.95
CA LEU A 111 -12.88 -9.99 -7.35
C LEU A 111 -13.68 -8.77 -6.94
N VAL A 112 -13.41 -8.26 -5.74
CA VAL A 112 -14.04 -7.04 -5.21
C VAL A 112 -12.97 -6.15 -4.59
N THR A 113 -13.15 -4.84 -4.79
CA THR A 113 -12.31 -3.78 -4.23
C THR A 113 -13.19 -2.82 -3.46
N MET A 114 -12.81 -2.47 -2.22
CA MET A 114 -13.43 -1.39 -1.47
C MET A 114 -12.43 -0.24 -1.35
N LYS A 115 -12.82 0.95 -1.83
CA LYS A 115 -12.06 2.19 -1.72
C LYS A 115 -12.66 3.06 -0.62
N PRO A 116 -11.86 3.78 0.18
CA PRO A 116 -12.41 4.72 1.15
C PRO A 116 -13.20 5.81 0.40
N ALA A 117 -14.47 6.02 0.76
CA ALA A 117 -15.31 7.06 0.18
C ALA A 117 -14.97 8.46 0.78
N SER A 118 -14.31 8.50 1.93
CA SER A 118 -13.92 9.74 2.59
C SER A 118 -12.64 9.57 3.40
N GLY A 119 -11.49 9.99 2.87
CA GLY A 119 -10.25 10.32 3.61
C GLY A 119 -9.63 9.30 4.56
N GLN A 120 -10.24 8.12 4.73
CA GLN A 120 -9.89 7.09 5.69
C GLN A 120 -8.57 6.44 5.25
N ARG A 121 -7.63 6.33 6.19
CA ARG A 121 -6.33 5.70 5.96
C ARG A 121 -6.32 4.34 6.65
N ILE A 122 -6.28 3.26 5.87
CA ILE A 122 -6.13 1.89 6.39
C ILE A 122 -4.76 1.36 6.00
N GLY A 123 -4.12 0.64 6.92
CA GLY A 123 -2.82 0.02 6.70
C GLY A 123 -1.65 0.67 7.44
N ALA A 124 -1.92 1.69 8.26
CA ALA A 124 -0.90 2.28 9.13
C ALA A 124 -1.03 1.72 10.55
N PRO A 125 0.02 1.13 11.15
CA PRO A 125 -0.05 0.65 12.52
C PRO A 125 -0.32 1.84 13.47
N GLN A 126 -1.47 1.84 14.15
CA GLN A 126 -1.63 2.63 15.37
C GLN A 126 -0.75 2.01 16.45
N ARG A 127 0.39 2.64 16.76
CA ARG A 127 1.13 2.31 17.99
C ARG A 127 0.93 3.43 19.01
N GLN A 128 0.33 3.02 20.11
CA GLN A 128 0.04 3.73 21.35
C GLN A 128 1.27 4.48 21.85
N GLU A 129 1.00 5.68 22.35
CA GLU A 129 1.93 6.67 22.88
C GLU A 129 2.89 6.09 23.91
N ASN A 130 4.19 6.28 23.70
CA ASN A 130 5.15 6.40 24.78
C ASN A 130 6.15 7.50 24.42
N ALA A 131 6.31 8.42 25.38
CA ALA A 131 7.02 9.67 25.28
C ALA A 131 8.51 9.49 24.89
N GLY A 132 8.98 10.32 23.96
CA GLY A 132 10.41 10.44 23.65
C GLY A 132 10.70 10.93 22.24
N ASN A 133 10.67 12.26 22.05
CA ASN A 133 11.36 13.03 21.00
C ASN A 133 11.79 12.28 19.71
N THR A 134 10.93 12.26 18.70
CA THR A 134 11.24 12.64 17.31
C THR A 134 9.96 12.60 16.49
N ARG A 135 9.50 13.77 16.06
CA ARG A 135 8.38 13.96 15.14
C ARG A 135 8.75 13.33 13.78
N ARG A 136 8.53 12.03 13.59
CA ARG A 136 8.52 11.40 12.25
C ARG A 136 7.26 11.88 11.54
N GLU A 137 7.40 12.98 10.83
CA GLU A 137 6.34 13.52 9.98
C GLU A 137 5.92 12.45 8.95
N LYS A 138 4.61 12.21 8.86
CA LYS A 138 3.98 11.27 7.91
C LYS A 138 4.06 11.85 6.49
N CYS A 139 5.25 11.96 5.94
CA CYS A 139 5.55 12.54 4.64
C CYS A 139 6.02 11.45 3.67
N TYR A 140 5.81 11.66 2.36
CA TYR A 140 6.58 10.90 1.37
C TYR A 140 8.04 11.32 1.48
N ARG A 141 8.94 10.37 1.63
CA ARG A 141 10.38 10.63 1.68
C ARG A 141 10.98 10.63 0.28
N ARG A 142 12.11 11.30 0.12
CA ARG A 142 12.91 11.22 -1.09
C ARG A 142 13.79 9.98 -1.01
N TYR A 143 13.90 9.23 -2.11
CA TYR A 143 14.73 8.03 -2.11
C TYR A 143 16.23 8.32 -1.96
N ASP A 144 16.69 9.49 -2.40
CA ASP A 144 18.12 9.85 -2.43
C ASP A 144 18.71 10.14 -1.03
N ASN A 145 17.92 10.69 -0.10
CA ASN A 145 18.42 11.18 1.18
C ASN A 145 17.47 10.96 2.37
N ASP A 146 16.36 10.25 2.15
CA ASP A 146 15.35 9.90 3.15
C ASP A 146 14.66 11.09 3.84
N ARG A 147 14.87 12.32 3.34
CA ARG A 147 14.17 13.53 3.84
C ARG A 147 12.75 13.58 3.30
N CYS A 148 11.86 14.27 4.00
CA CYS A 148 10.54 14.59 3.45
C CYS A 148 10.65 15.28 2.09
N ALA A 149 9.85 14.81 1.14
CA ALA A 149 9.65 15.47 -0.13
C ALA A 149 8.86 16.77 0.08
N GLU A 150 9.18 17.79 -0.72
CA GLU A 150 8.40 19.02 -0.75
C GLU A 150 7.02 18.76 -1.36
N ASP A 151 6.00 19.51 -0.94
CA ASP A 151 4.61 19.34 -1.41
C ASP A 151 4.51 19.37 -2.95
N VAL A 152 5.30 20.23 -3.59
CA VAL A 152 5.36 20.36 -5.05
C VAL A 152 5.91 19.12 -5.75
N ASP A 153 6.71 18.31 -5.05
CA ASP A 153 7.29 17.06 -5.55
C ASP A 153 6.43 15.84 -5.20
N VAL A 154 5.53 15.96 -4.21
CA VAL A 154 4.57 14.91 -3.83
C VAL A 154 3.38 14.88 -4.76
N VAL A 155 2.93 15.98 -5.34
CA VAL A 155 1.78 15.97 -6.26
C VAL A 155 2.15 15.41 -7.65
N PRO A 156 1.18 14.91 -8.44
CA PRO A 156 1.42 14.58 -9.83
C PRO A 156 1.95 15.79 -10.63
N PRO A 157 2.96 15.59 -11.51
CA PRO A 157 3.35 16.56 -12.53
C PRO A 157 2.17 17.24 -13.23
N ARG A 158 2.11 18.58 -13.20
CA ARG A 158 1.13 19.35 -13.97
C ARG A 158 1.62 19.50 -15.41
N THR A 159 1.11 18.68 -16.32
CA THR A 159 1.53 18.68 -17.74
C THR A 159 0.54 19.34 -18.71
N GLY A 160 -0.42 20.12 -18.17
CA GLY A 160 -1.43 20.82 -18.98
C GLY A 160 -0.88 21.81 -20.01
N ASN A 161 0.34 22.33 -19.79
CA ASN A 161 1.04 23.25 -20.69
C ASN A 161 2.17 22.55 -21.48
N GLY A 162 2.18 21.22 -21.53
CA GLY A 162 3.21 20.41 -22.18
C GLY A 162 4.06 19.59 -21.19
N PRO A 163 5.04 18.82 -21.70
CA PRO A 163 5.89 17.99 -20.88
C PRO A 163 6.71 18.80 -19.87
N ILE A 164 6.89 18.27 -18.66
CA ILE A 164 7.75 18.90 -17.65
C ILE A 164 9.08 18.16 -17.52
N ARG A 165 10.11 18.87 -17.07
CA ARG A 165 11.41 18.28 -16.78
C ARG A 165 11.49 17.85 -15.32
N ALA A 166 11.61 16.55 -15.09
CA ALA A 166 11.74 15.91 -13.78
C ALA A 166 13.17 15.41 -13.55
N GLN A 167 13.52 15.13 -12.29
CA GLN A 167 14.80 14.49 -11.94
C GLN A 167 14.57 13.19 -11.20
N ALA A 168 15.24 12.12 -11.64
CA ALA A 168 15.24 10.84 -10.96
C ALA A 168 16.00 10.91 -9.62
N LEU A 169 15.39 10.37 -8.57
CA LEU A 169 15.98 10.24 -7.23
C LEU A 169 16.50 8.82 -6.96
N ASN A 170 16.14 7.89 -7.85
CA ASN A 170 16.59 6.51 -7.88
C ASN A 170 16.64 6.04 -9.34
N MET A 171 17.21 4.86 -9.56
CA MET A 171 17.08 4.12 -10.81
C MET A 171 15.60 3.91 -11.15
N LEU A 172 15.13 4.52 -12.24
CA LEU A 172 13.76 4.33 -12.72
C LEU A 172 13.75 3.30 -13.85
N ASN A 173 12.92 2.27 -13.71
CA ASN A 173 12.63 1.37 -14.81
C ASN A 173 11.49 1.95 -15.65
N ILE A 174 11.75 2.16 -16.94
CA ILE A 174 10.72 2.53 -17.91
C ILE A 174 10.09 1.24 -18.44
N ARG A 175 8.78 1.10 -18.23
CA ARG A 175 8.03 -0.08 -18.68
C ARG A 175 7.19 0.21 -19.91
N GLY A 176 7.01 -0.79 -20.76
CA GLY A 176 6.22 -0.64 -21.99
C GLY A 176 4.72 -0.38 -21.75
N LYS A 177 4.21 -0.79 -20.58
CA LYS A 177 2.82 -0.54 -20.16
C LYS A 177 2.79 0.08 -18.77
N GLU A 178 1.62 0.56 -18.37
CA GLU A 178 1.35 1.14 -17.05
C GLU A 178 1.33 0.13 -15.90
N ASP A 179 1.60 -1.14 -16.19
CA ASP A 179 1.60 -2.21 -15.21
C ASP A 179 3.01 -2.60 -14.72
N MET A 180 3.08 -3.35 -13.63
CA MET A 180 4.34 -3.83 -13.06
C MET A 180 4.89 -5.11 -13.71
N LYS A 181 4.14 -5.73 -14.63
CA LYS A 181 4.48 -7.03 -15.24
C LYS A 181 5.07 -6.88 -16.64
N SER A 182 4.85 -5.74 -17.28
CA SER A 182 5.34 -5.40 -18.60
C SER A 182 6.85 -5.27 -18.60
N GLU A 183 7.45 -5.59 -19.75
CA GLU A 183 8.90 -5.52 -19.95
C GLU A 183 9.46 -4.13 -19.64
N ILE A 184 10.71 -4.13 -19.17
CA ILE A 184 11.49 -2.92 -18.97
C ILE A 184 12.14 -2.58 -20.32
N ILE A 185 11.71 -1.49 -20.92
CA ILE A 185 12.16 -1.02 -22.24
C ILE A 185 13.21 0.08 -22.16
N GLY A 186 13.53 0.53 -20.95
CA GLY A 186 14.56 1.53 -20.71
C GLY A 186 14.78 1.79 -19.23
N ARG A 187 15.81 2.57 -18.91
CA ARG A 187 16.13 3.00 -17.55
C ARG A 187 16.51 4.48 -17.52
N ILE A 188 16.29 5.12 -16.39
CA ILE A 188 16.74 6.49 -16.10
C ILE A 188 17.59 6.41 -14.84
N GLU A 189 18.82 6.90 -14.94
CA GLU A 189 19.79 6.81 -13.85
C GLU A 189 19.47 7.82 -12.73
N PRO A 190 19.86 7.54 -11.47
CA PRO A 190 19.75 8.51 -10.39
C PRO A 190 20.39 9.86 -10.77
N GLY A 191 19.71 10.97 -10.46
CA GLY A 191 20.15 12.33 -10.77
C GLY A 191 19.90 12.78 -12.21
N GLN A 192 19.54 11.88 -13.14
CA GLN A 192 19.28 12.23 -14.53
C GLN A 192 17.98 13.04 -14.68
N CYS A 193 18.03 14.07 -15.53
CA CYS A 193 16.84 14.81 -15.95
C CYS A 193 16.10 14.06 -17.07
N PHE A 194 14.77 14.03 -17.00
CA PHE A 194 13.93 13.43 -18.03
C PHE A 194 12.62 14.19 -18.21
N LEU A 195 11.92 13.93 -19.31
CA LEU A 195 10.61 14.54 -19.60
C LEU A 195 9.48 13.66 -19.09
N VAL A 196 8.48 14.29 -18.47
CA VAL A 196 7.20 13.67 -18.11
C VAL A 196 6.10 14.32 -18.93
N GLU A 197 5.41 13.53 -19.75
CA GLU A 197 4.36 14.02 -20.66
C GLU A 197 2.98 14.06 -20.00
N ALA A 198 2.65 13.04 -19.20
CA ALA A 198 1.36 12.90 -18.55
C ALA A 198 1.48 11.89 -17.41
N CYS A 199 0.64 12.04 -16.39
CA CYS A 199 0.52 11.03 -15.33
C CYS A 199 -0.92 10.59 -15.18
N ARG A 200 -1.10 9.30 -14.87
CA ARG A 200 -2.39 8.67 -14.65
C ARG A 200 -2.33 7.76 -13.44
N GLU A 201 -3.38 7.81 -12.63
CA GLU A 201 -3.55 6.85 -11.54
C GLU A 201 -3.96 5.49 -12.09
N THR A 202 -3.35 4.43 -11.56
CA THR A 202 -3.59 3.06 -11.98
C THR A 202 -3.67 2.14 -10.77
N GLN A 203 -4.14 0.90 -10.95
CA GLN A 203 -4.06 -0.13 -9.90
C GLN A 203 -2.63 -0.36 -9.37
N TRP A 204 -1.62 0.03 -10.16
CA TRP A 204 -0.20 -0.13 -9.82
C TRP A 204 0.43 1.15 -9.24
N GLY A 205 -0.37 2.18 -8.95
CA GLY A 205 0.05 3.52 -8.50
C GLY A 205 0.14 4.54 -9.64
N LEU A 206 0.52 5.78 -9.32
CA LEU A 206 0.66 6.86 -10.31
C LEU A 206 1.76 6.53 -11.33
N ARG A 207 1.35 6.41 -12.59
CA ARG A 207 2.23 6.12 -13.74
C ARG A 207 2.39 7.37 -14.57
N CYS A 208 3.63 7.71 -14.87
CA CYS A 208 3.96 8.86 -15.67
C CYS A 208 4.57 8.41 -17.00
N ARG A 209 3.97 8.87 -18.10
CA ARG A 209 4.43 8.60 -19.45
C ARG A 209 5.67 9.44 -19.76
N VAL A 210 6.70 8.79 -20.27
CA VAL A 210 8.01 9.36 -20.59
C VAL A 210 8.47 8.89 -21.97
N PRO A 211 9.22 9.70 -22.73
CA PRO A 211 9.91 9.23 -23.93
C PRO A 211 11.06 8.28 -23.57
N VAL A 212 11.36 7.35 -24.48
CA VAL A 212 12.44 6.36 -24.35
C VAL A 212 13.45 6.61 -25.46
N GLY A 213 14.60 7.18 -25.09
CA GLY A 213 15.63 7.59 -26.05
C GLY A 213 15.09 8.55 -27.12
N ASP A 214 15.69 8.51 -28.32
CA ASP A 214 15.36 9.40 -29.43
C ASP A 214 14.42 8.76 -30.47
N SER A 215 13.97 7.52 -30.24
CA SER A 215 13.18 6.72 -31.19
C SER A 215 11.70 7.12 -31.27
N GLY A 216 11.24 8.05 -30.43
CA GLY A 216 9.83 8.38 -30.27
C GLY A 216 9.02 7.32 -29.50
N GLN A 217 9.66 6.23 -29.07
CA GLN A 217 9.03 5.22 -28.22
C GLN A 217 8.65 5.82 -26.87
N LYS A 218 7.50 5.39 -26.32
CA LYS A 218 6.99 5.86 -25.03
C LYS A 218 6.90 4.72 -24.04
N GLY A 219 7.13 5.02 -22.78
CA GLY A 219 6.94 4.09 -21.68
C GLY A 219 6.49 4.78 -20.41
N TYR A 220 6.45 4.03 -19.32
CA TYR A 220 5.86 4.46 -18.07
C TYR A 220 6.81 4.22 -16.90
N VAL A 221 6.99 5.26 -16.09
CA VAL A 221 7.69 5.18 -14.80
C VAL A 221 6.69 5.34 -13.66
N ILE A 222 7.02 4.80 -12.49
CA ILE A 222 6.24 5.00 -11.27
C ILE A 222 6.69 6.29 -10.58
N LYS A 223 5.76 7.02 -9.94
CA LYS A 223 6.09 8.23 -9.15
C LYS A 223 6.38 7.91 -7.69
N TYR A 224 5.57 7.05 -7.09
CA TYR A 224 5.65 6.68 -5.68
C TYR A 224 5.79 5.17 -5.53
N PHE A 225 6.57 4.72 -4.57
CA PHE A 225 6.48 3.34 -4.09
C PHE A 225 6.57 3.32 -2.57
N SER A 226 6.11 2.24 -1.98
CA SER A 226 6.17 2.00 -0.54
C SER A 226 6.94 0.72 -0.30
N ASP A 227 7.78 0.72 0.73
CA ASP A 227 8.43 -0.49 1.24
C ASP A 227 8.27 -0.59 2.77
N LYS A 228 8.98 -1.52 3.40
CA LYS A 228 8.90 -1.76 4.86
C LYS A 228 9.35 -0.56 5.69
N THR A 229 10.12 0.35 5.10
CA THR A 229 10.72 1.49 5.79
C THR A 229 9.86 2.74 5.65
N GLY A 230 9.03 2.85 4.60
CA GLY A 230 8.05 3.91 4.44
C GLY A 230 7.69 4.21 2.98
N ASP A 231 7.11 5.39 2.75
CA ASP A 231 6.67 5.86 1.44
C ASP A 231 7.72 6.74 0.79
N TYR A 232 7.94 6.55 -0.51
CA TYR A 232 8.99 7.22 -1.26
C TYR A 232 8.49 7.84 -2.56
N ILE A 233 8.95 9.06 -2.87
CA ILE A 233 8.99 9.55 -4.25
C ILE A 233 10.28 9.07 -4.93
N VAL A 234 10.18 8.64 -6.19
CA VAL A 234 11.36 8.20 -6.97
C VAL A 234 11.83 9.23 -7.99
N PHE A 235 11.07 10.31 -8.18
CA PHE A 235 11.52 11.48 -8.94
C PHE A 235 10.87 12.76 -8.42
N ARG A 236 11.53 13.91 -8.57
CA ARG A 236 11.00 15.25 -8.25
C ARG A 236 10.48 15.96 -9.49
N ASN A 237 9.52 16.88 -9.32
CA ASN A 237 8.80 17.56 -10.42
C ASN A 237 9.58 18.72 -11.04
N ARG A 238 10.90 18.71 -10.88
CA ARG A 238 11.83 19.73 -11.35
C ARG A 238 13.21 19.11 -11.55
N CYS A 239 13.90 19.53 -12.60
CA CYS A 239 15.32 19.26 -12.75
C CYS A 239 16.06 20.59 -12.75
N ARG A 240 17.04 20.73 -11.86
CA ARG A 240 17.97 21.85 -11.79
C ARG A 240 19.35 21.33 -12.17
#